data_AF-A0A914WMD1-F1
#
_entry.id   AF-A0A914WMD1-F1
#
_cell.length_a   1.000
_cell.length_b   1.000
_cell.length_c   1.000
_cell.angle_alpha   90.00
_cell.angle_beta   90.00
_cell.angle_gamma   90.00
#
_symmetry.space_group_name_H-M   'P 1'
#
loop_
_entity.id
_entity.type
_entity.pdbx_description
1 polymer ?
#
loop_
_entity_poly.entity_id
_entity_poly.type
_entity_poly.pdbx_seq_one_letter_code
_entity_poly.pdbx_strand_id
1 'polypeptide(L)'
;MIIKVTRRVRTHSLAGPDVFLEETIHQCLAVFLDDYIIVQAQQGRLQFPLEVPIAGLDALLPFYEDLVRRFEEWSYGDLLYSKTLLIPCYLNINLASATFLRMTLWSQENSSIVRQILLREHDLKLARSAPEEMKFQEEQNYENYSKLLVLYAAAIMNETVVRERNPLMFKIAAEAVGQFVDRHKNAPVSDFTQMASMLVKAVRSKIPI
;
A
#
# COMPACT_ATOMS: atom_id res chain seq x y z
N MET A 1 19.68 7.19 7.67
CA MET A 1 18.82 7.90 6.70
C MET A 1 17.35 7.84 7.10
N ILE A 2 16.82 6.63 7.37
CA ILE A 2 15.45 6.38 7.87
C ILE A 2 15.07 7.30 9.05
N ILE A 3 16.02 7.65 9.92
CA ILE A 3 15.87 8.48 11.13
C ILE A 3 15.31 9.90 10.88
N LYS A 4 15.77 10.57 9.83
CA LYS A 4 15.31 11.94 9.52
C LYS A 4 13.94 11.93 8.86
N VAL A 5 13.66 10.89 8.09
CA VAL A 5 12.39 10.66 7.38
C VAL A 5 11.29 10.36 8.38
N THR A 6 11.50 9.37 9.26
CA THR A 6 10.53 8.99 10.30
C THR A 6 10.28 10.15 11.25
N ARG A 7 11.31 10.87 11.73
CA ARG A 7 11.06 12.05 12.58
C ARG A 7 10.23 13.12 11.87
N ARG A 8 10.58 13.55 10.65
CA ARG A 8 9.87 14.67 9.99
C ARG A 8 8.45 14.29 9.54
N VAL A 9 8.26 13.08 9.01
CA VAL A 9 6.93 12.55 8.67
C VAL A 9 6.09 12.38 9.93
N ARG A 10 6.65 11.81 11.00
CA ARG A 10 5.99 11.71 12.31
C ARG A 10 5.60 13.07 12.86
N THR A 11 6.49 14.06 12.80
CA THR A 11 6.16 15.40 13.34
C THR A 11 5.08 16.07 12.50
N HIS A 12 5.10 15.95 11.17
CA HIS A 12 4.12 16.63 10.31
C HIS A 12 2.76 15.93 10.28
N SER A 13 2.73 14.61 10.09
CA SER A 13 1.48 13.83 10.04
C SER A 13 0.83 13.65 11.41
N LEU A 14 1.58 13.83 12.52
CA LEU A 14 1.04 13.71 13.88
C LEU A 14 0.87 15.05 14.63
N ALA A 15 1.28 16.20 14.07
CA ALA A 15 1.16 17.51 14.73
C ALA A 15 -0.25 18.11 14.70
N GLY A 16 -1.24 17.42 14.12
CA GLY A 16 -2.61 17.91 14.01
C GLY A 16 -2.89 18.58 12.66
N PRO A 17 -4.17 18.87 12.36
CA PRO A 17 -4.59 19.38 11.06
C PRO A 17 -3.97 20.74 10.74
N ASP A 18 -3.77 21.60 11.75
CA ASP A 18 -3.29 22.98 11.56
C ASP A 18 -1.86 23.05 11.00
N VAL A 19 -1.00 22.10 11.38
CA VAL A 19 0.40 22.03 10.90
C VAL A 19 0.48 21.27 9.58
N PHE A 20 -0.40 20.30 9.36
CA PHE A 20 -0.46 19.55 8.11
C PHE A 20 -0.97 20.41 6.94
N LEU A 21 -1.97 21.26 7.21
CA LEU A 21 -2.58 22.15 6.23
C LEU A 21 -1.78 23.44 5.99
N GLU A 22 -0.69 23.67 6.73
CA GLU A 22 0.18 24.81 6.48
C GLU A 22 0.90 24.65 5.14
N GLU A 23 0.58 25.52 4.19
CA GLU A 23 1.03 25.43 2.80
C GLU A 23 2.56 25.33 2.66
N THR A 24 3.31 26.11 3.43
CA THR A 24 4.78 26.10 3.39
C THR A 24 5.33 24.72 3.78
N ILE A 25 4.77 24.12 4.83
CA ILE A 25 5.24 22.81 5.31
C ILE A 25 4.80 21.71 4.35
N HIS A 26 3.57 21.80 3.84
CA HIS A 26 3.05 20.87 2.84
C HIS A 26 3.91 20.85 1.58
N GLN A 27 4.26 22.02 1.04
CA GLN A 27 5.17 22.15 -0.11
C GLN A 27 6.56 21.60 0.18
N CYS A 28 7.13 21.91 1.35
CA CYS A 28 8.42 21.36 1.78
C CYS A 28 8.39 19.83 1.85
N LEU A 29 7.31 19.27 2.40
CA LEU A 29 7.15 17.83 2.50
C LEU A 29 6.92 17.19 1.13
N ALA A 30 6.17 17.82 0.23
CA ALA A 30 5.98 17.36 -1.14
C ALA A 30 7.31 17.20 -1.88
N VAL A 31 8.15 18.24 -1.87
CA VAL A 31 9.50 18.19 -2.44
C VAL A 31 10.33 17.09 -1.79
N PHE A 32 10.30 17.00 -0.46
CA PHE A 32 11.06 15.98 0.26
C PHE A 32 10.61 14.55 -0.08
N LEU A 33 9.30 14.30 -0.21
CA LEU A 33 8.79 12.98 -0.58
C LEU A 33 9.12 12.66 -2.04
N ASP A 34 8.81 13.55 -2.96
CA ASP A 34 8.93 13.29 -4.39
C ASP A 34 10.38 13.24 -4.87
N ASP A 35 11.22 14.18 -4.44
CA ASP A 35 12.58 14.33 -4.97
C ASP A 35 13.62 13.54 -4.19
N TYR A 36 13.31 13.18 -2.94
CA TYR A 36 14.24 12.43 -2.08
C TYR A 36 13.71 11.06 -1.68
N ILE A 37 12.59 10.96 -0.95
CA ILE A 37 12.15 9.67 -0.39
C ILE A 37 11.82 8.65 -1.46
N ILE A 38 10.97 9.01 -2.42
CA ILE A 38 10.55 8.09 -3.48
C ILE A 38 11.76 7.68 -4.32
N VAL A 39 12.65 8.62 -4.66
CA VAL A 39 13.89 8.33 -5.40
C VAL A 39 14.78 7.35 -4.65
N GLN A 40 15.01 7.56 -3.35
CA GLN A 40 15.81 6.61 -2.55
C GLN A 40 15.14 5.24 -2.43
N ALA A 41 13.82 5.19 -2.32
CA ALA A 41 13.08 3.96 -2.19
C ALA A 41 13.07 3.14 -3.51
N GLN A 42 12.99 3.82 -4.65
CA GLN A 42 13.19 3.21 -5.97
C GLN A 42 14.61 2.65 -6.16
N GLN A 43 15.60 3.15 -5.43
CA GLN A 43 16.94 2.57 -5.39
C GLN A 43 17.08 1.41 -4.39
N GLY A 44 15.97 0.96 -3.78
CA GLY A 44 15.97 -0.13 -2.81
C GLY A 44 16.58 0.25 -1.45
N ARG A 45 16.70 1.55 -1.16
CA ARG A 45 17.38 2.03 0.06
C ARG A 45 16.44 2.28 1.23
N LEU A 46 15.15 2.00 1.05
CA LEU A 46 14.13 2.21 2.06
C LEU A 46 13.70 0.87 2.64
N GLN A 47 13.97 0.70 3.93
CA GLN A 47 13.64 -0.51 4.68
C GLN A 47 12.93 -0.14 5.96
N PHE A 48 11.73 -0.66 6.15
CA PHE A 48 10.97 -0.54 7.38
C PHE A 48 10.65 -1.94 7.91
N PRO A 49 11.57 -2.55 8.69
CA PRO A 49 11.28 -3.81 9.35
C PRO A 49 10.29 -3.59 10.50
N LEU A 50 9.32 -4.50 10.67
CA LEU A 50 8.38 -4.45 11.79
C LEU A 50 9.02 -4.84 13.14
N GLU A 51 10.00 -5.75 13.09
CA GLU A 51 10.58 -6.41 14.26
C GLU A 51 11.70 -5.61 14.93
N VAL A 52 12.26 -4.61 14.22
CA VAL A 52 13.44 -3.87 14.68
C VAL A 52 13.06 -2.40 14.91
N PRO A 53 13.45 -1.81 16.06
CA PRO A 53 13.27 -0.39 16.29
C PRO A 53 13.91 0.45 15.18
N ILE A 54 13.17 1.45 14.70
CA ILE A 54 13.64 2.35 13.67
C ILE A 54 14.02 3.64 14.37
N ALA A 55 15.25 4.12 14.23
CA ALA A 55 15.65 5.28 15.04
C ALA A 55 14.72 6.50 14.79
N GLY A 56 14.17 7.06 15.88
CA GLY A 56 13.10 8.07 15.85
C GLY A 56 11.67 7.51 15.95
N LEU A 57 11.53 6.19 15.98
CA LEU A 57 10.27 5.44 16.02
C LEU A 57 10.40 4.16 16.86
N ASP A 58 9.68 4.10 17.98
CA ASP A 58 9.80 3.00 18.93
C ASP A 58 9.30 1.68 18.34
N ALA A 59 8.19 1.72 17.60
CA ALA A 59 7.66 0.59 16.86
C ALA A 59 6.97 1.07 15.57
N LEU A 60 7.21 0.38 14.45
CA LEU A 60 6.66 0.75 13.15
C LEU A 60 5.15 0.55 13.07
N LEU A 61 4.65 -0.58 13.57
CA LEU A 61 3.24 -0.94 13.41
C LEU A 61 2.30 0.03 14.16
N PRO A 62 2.49 0.32 15.45
CA PRO A 62 1.61 1.26 16.16
C PRO A 62 1.65 2.66 15.54
N PHE A 63 2.81 3.07 15.02
CA PHE A 63 2.93 4.32 14.28
C PHE A 63 2.14 4.31 12.98
N TYR A 64 2.21 3.22 12.22
CA TYR A 64 1.48 3.09 10.97
C TYR A 64 -0.03 3.05 11.19
N GLU A 65 -0.50 2.35 12.22
CA GLU A 65 -1.91 2.31 12.61
C GLU A 65 -2.42 3.71 13.01
N ASP A 66 -1.64 4.48 13.77
CA ASP A 66 -2.00 5.87 14.10
C ASP A 66 -1.99 6.77 12.86
N LEU A 67 -1.05 6.55 11.94
CA LEU A 67 -0.97 7.28 10.67
C LEU A 67 -2.20 7.02 9.78
N VAL A 68 -2.63 5.77 9.69
CA VAL A 68 -3.83 5.32 8.97
C VAL A 68 -5.08 5.94 9.60
N ARG A 69 -5.24 5.83 10.92
CA ARG A 69 -6.39 6.42 11.65
C ARG A 69 -6.51 7.93 11.42
N ARG A 70 -5.40 8.67 11.51
CA ARG A 70 -5.39 10.12 11.31
C ARG A 70 -5.68 10.54 9.86
N PHE A 71 -5.39 9.67 8.89
CA PHE A 71 -5.81 9.94 7.52
C PHE A 71 -7.32 10.02 7.41
N GLU A 72 -8.05 9.10 8.07
CA GLU A 72 -9.51 9.14 8.11
C GLU A 72 -10.04 10.37 8.85
N GLU A 73 -9.40 10.73 9.97
CA GLU A 73 -9.86 11.83 10.81
C GLU A 73 -9.72 13.18 10.10
N TRP A 74 -8.57 13.48 9.46
CA TRP A 74 -8.25 14.86 9.02
C TRP A 74 -7.61 15.01 7.63
N SER A 75 -7.33 13.94 6.88
CA SER A 75 -6.63 14.12 5.59
C SER A 75 -7.51 14.74 4.49
N TYR A 76 -8.83 14.59 4.59
CA TYR A 76 -9.79 14.95 3.52
C TYR A 76 -9.40 14.40 2.13
N GLY A 77 -8.71 13.26 2.07
CA GLY A 77 -8.22 12.67 0.82
C GLY A 77 -6.96 13.34 0.23
N ASP A 78 -6.20 14.06 1.07
CA ASP A 78 -4.97 14.74 0.65
C ASP A 78 -3.99 13.77 -0.04
N LEU A 79 -3.45 14.22 -1.16
CA LEU A 79 -2.59 13.41 -2.01
C LEU A 79 -1.22 13.17 -1.33
N LEU A 80 -0.68 14.15 -0.62
CA LEU A 80 0.62 14.03 0.04
C LEU A 80 0.57 13.04 1.21
N TYR A 81 -0.52 13.07 1.99
CA TYR A 81 -0.79 12.10 3.03
C TYR A 81 -0.98 10.71 2.41
N SER A 82 -1.74 10.61 1.32
CA SER A 82 -1.89 9.35 0.58
C SER A 82 -0.53 8.77 0.17
N LYS A 83 0.39 9.58 -0.37
CA LYS A 83 1.76 9.14 -0.69
C LYS A 83 2.48 8.63 0.55
N THR A 84 2.35 9.33 1.67
CA THR A 84 2.96 8.96 2.96
C THR A 84 2.49 7.59 3.45
N LEU A 85 1.20 7.25 3.27
CA LEU A 85 0.66 5.93 3.59
C LEU A 85 1.21 4.83 2.67
N LEU A 86 1.33 5.11 1.37
CA LEU A 86 1.71 4.11 0.37
C LEU A 86 3.22 3.81 0.36
N ILE A 87 4.08 4.77 0.71
CA ILE A 87 5.55 4.59 0.72
C ILE A 87 5.99 3.35 1.52
N PRO A 88 5.63 3.17 2.81
CA PRO A 88 6.08 2.00 3.57
C PRO A 88 5.41 0.70 3.11
N CYS A 89 4.26 0.76 2.43
CA CYS A 89 3.58 -0.40 1.87
C CYS A 89 4.23 -0.90 0.57
N TYR A 90 4.54 0.00 -0.36
CA TYR A 90 4.87 -0.38 -1.73
C TYR A 90 6.30 -0.06 -2.15
N LEU A 91 7.02 0.76 -1.38
CA LEU A 91 8.42 1.09 -1.64
C LEU A 91 9.39 0.58 -0.56
N ASN A 92 8.91 -0.31 0.31
CA ASN A 92 9.73 -0.97 1.33
C ASN A 92 10.39 -2.22 0.76
N ILE A 93 11.72 -2.30 0.84
CA ILE A 93 12.49 -3.46 0.38
C ILE A 93 12.23 -4.72 1.23
N ASN A 94 11.82 -4.56 2.49
CA ASN A 94 11.41 -5.70 3.31
C ASN A 94 9.99 -6.12 2.91
N LEU A 95 9.92 -7.13 2.04
CA LEU A 95 8.66 -7.61 1.46
C LEU A 95 7.69 -8.20 2.49
N ALA A 96 8.17 -8.81 3.57
CA ALA A 96 7.31 -9.34 4.62
C ALA A 96 6.59 -8.22 5.38
N SER A 97 7.35 -7.20 5.78
CA SER A 97 6.81 -6.00 6.44
C SER A 97 5.90 -5.23 5.48
N ALA A 98 6.29 -5.09 4.22
CA ALA A 98 5.48 -4.47 3.17
C ALA A 98 4.12 -5.18 3.01
N THR A 99 4.10 -6.51 2.90
CA THR A 99 2.85 -7.30 2.80
C THR A 99 1.96 -7.08 4.01
N PHE A 100 2.53 -7.12 5.22
CA PHE A 100 1.77 -6.90 6.43
C PHE A 100 1.15 -5.50 6.48
N LEU A 101 1.91 -4.45 6.17
CA LEU A 101 1.39 -3.09 6.12
C LEU A 101 0.32 -2.91 5.03
N ARG A 102 0.46 -3.57 3.88
CA ARG A 102 -0.61 -3.63 2.87
C ARG A 102 -1.86 -4.32 3.42
N MET A 103 -1.72 -5.42 4.15
CA MET A 103 -2.88 -6.08 4.77
C MET A 103 -3.57 -5.17 5.79
N THR A 104 -2.80 -4.44 6.60
CA THR A 104 -3.35 -3.43 7.52
C THR A 104 -4.12 -2.37 6.75
N LEU A 105 -3.53 -1.78 5.70
CA LEU A 105 -4.19 -0.74 4.90
C LEU A 105 -5.47 -1.22 4.21
N TRP A 106 -5.45 -2.43 3.66
CA TRP A 106 -6.56 -3.00 2.88
C TRP A 106 -7.56 -3.80 3.71
N SER A 107 -7.43 -3.78 5.03
CA SER A 107 -8.39 -4.43 5.92
C SER A 107 -9.79 -3.83 5.75
N GLN A 108 -10.82 -4.57 6.15
CA GLN A 108 -12.20 -4.08 6.09
C GLN A 108 -12.41 -2.85 6.98
N GLU A 109 -11.74 -2.80 8.12
CA GLU A 109 -11.74 -1.68 9.06
C GLU A 109 -11.25 -0.39 8.40
N ASN A 110 -10.29 -0.49 7.48
CA ASN A 110 -9.68 0.66 6.78
C ASN A 110 -10.26 0.87 5.37
N SER A 111 -11.42 0.30 5.06
CA SER A 111 -12.03 0.40 3.71
C SER A 111 -12.38 1.85 3.32
N SER A 112 -12.82 2.67 4.27
CA SER A 112 -13.07 4.11 4.08
C SER A 112 -11.82 4.87 3.67
N ILE A 113 -10.66 4.50 4.23
CA ILE A 113 -9.34 5.09 3.99
C ILE A 113 -8.88 4.76 2.58
N VAL A 114 -8.90 3.48 2.20
CA VAL A 114 -8.52 3.04 0.85
C VAL A 114 -9.38 3.75 -0.21
N ARG A 115 -10.69 3.88 0.04
CA ARG A 115 -11.63 4.59 -0.84
C ARG A 115 -11.34 6.08 -0.99
N GLN A 116 -10.70 6.70 -0.01
CA GLN A 116 -10.34 8.12 -0.03
C GLN A 116 -8.97 8.41 -0.66
N ILE A 117 -8.19 7.38 -1.04
CA ILE A 117 -6.91 7.57 -1.73
C ILE A 117 -7.17 7.86 -3.21
N LEU A 118 -6.92 9.09 -3.64
CA LEU A 118 -7.23 9.61 -4.98
C LEU A 118 -6.02 9.74 -5.92
N LEU A 119 -4.91 9.08 -5.57
CA LEU A 119 -3.68 9.08 -6.38
C LEU A 119 -3.92 8.50 -7.78
N ARG A 120 -3.20 9.05 -8.77
CA ARG A 120 -3.39 8.73 -10.19
C ARG A 120 -2.28 7.87 -10.75
N GLU A 121 -2.39 7.51 -12.02
CA GLU A 121 -1.39 6.66 -12.68
C GLU A 121 0.00 7.29 -12.75
N HIS A 122 0.14 8.62 -12.79
CA HIS A 122 1.47 9.22 -12.73
C HIS A 122 2.17 9.00 -11.37
N ASP A 123 1.41 8.67 -10.33
CA ASP A 123 1.93 8.26 -9.03
C ASP A 123 2.31 6.77 -8.99
N LEU A 124 2.22 6.04 -10.10
CA LEU A 124 2.63 4.61 -10.22
C LEU A 124 4.06 4.35 -9.77
N LYS A 125 4.92 5.38 -9.73
CA LYS A 125 6.25 5.32 -9.11
C LYS A 125 6.21 4.78 -7.68
N LEU A 126 5.05 4.86 -7.01
CA LEU A 126 4.77 4.30 -5.69
C LEU A 126 4.36 2.83 -5.71
N ALA A 127 3.76 2.33 -6.79
CA ALA A 127 3.21 0.97 -6.89
C ALA A 127 4.25 -0.03 -7.39
N ARG A 128 5.43 -0.09 -6.76
CA ARG A 128 6.39 -1.16 -7.08
C ARG A 128 5.84 -2.51 -6.66
N SER A 129 5.74 -3.41 -7.61
CA SER A 129 5.78 -4.85 -7.36
C SER A 129 6.39 -5.48 -8.60
N ALA A 130 7.71 -5.67 -8.58
CA ALA A 130 8.35 -6.41 -9.65
C ALA A 130 7.78 -7.85 -9.67
N PRO A 131 7.53 -8.47 -10.83
CA PRO A 131 7.01 -9.84 -10.89
C PRO A 131 7.83 -10.85 -10.08
N GLU A 132 9.14 -10.61 -9.94
CA GLU A 132 10.06 -11.41 -9.12
C GLU A 132 9.80 -11.26 -7.61
N GLU A 133 9.46 -10.05 -7.14
CA GLU A 133 9.09 -9.80 -5.74
C GLU A 133 7.79 -10.54 -5.39
N MET A 134 6.83 -10.60 -6.31
CA MET A 134 5.57 -11.32 -6.09
C MET A 134 5.80 -12.84 -5.98
N LYS A 135 6.62 -13.42 -6.86
CA LYS A 135 6.98 -14.84 -6.77
C LYS A 135 7.70 -15.16 -5.46
N PHE A 136 8.65 -14.32 -5.06
CA PHE A 136 9.33 -14.47 -3.78
C PHE A 136 8.35 -14.41 -2.60
N GLN A 137 7.35 -13.51 -2.63
CA GLN A 137 6.31 -13.44 -1.61
C GLN A 137 5.43 -14.70 -1.57
N GLU A 138 5.08 -15.27 -2.72
CA GLU A 138 4.33 -16.54 -2.79
C GLU A 138 5.12 -17.69 -2.17
N GLU A 139 6.42 -17.76 -2.38
CA GLU A 139 7.26 -18.86 -1.87
C GLU A 139 7.59 -18.72 -0.37
N GLN A 140 7.88 -17.49 0.09
CA GLN A 140 8.40 -17.25 1.43
C GLN A 140 7.34 -16.81 2.45
N ASN A 141 6.21 -16.26 1.98
CA ASN A 141 5.19 -15.68 2.85
C ASN A 141 3.78 -15.88 2.29
N TYR A 142 3.50 -17.11 1.85
CA TYR A 142 2.24 -17.47 1.19
C TYR A 142 0.99 -17.09 2.00
N GLU A 143 0.98 -17.36 3.30
CA GLU A 143 -0.19 -17.12 4.15
C GLU A 143 -0.60 -15.64 4.15
N ASN A 144 0.35 -14.73 4.34
CA ASN A 144 0.03 -13.29 4.33
C ASN A 144 -0.22 -12.78 2.92
N TYR A 145 0.52 -13.27 1.93
CA TYR A 145 0.32 -12.86 0.54
C TYR A 145 -1.06 -13.29 0.00
N SER A 146 -1.51 -14.51 0.31
CA SER A 146 -2.84 -15.00 -0.05
C SER A 146 -3.95 -14.18 0.64
N LYS A 147 -3.81 -13.89 1.93
CA LYS A 147 -4.74 -12.97 2.63
C LYS A 147 -4.80 -11.60 1.96
N LEU A 148 -3.66 -11.04 1.57
CA LEU A 148 -3.61 -9.76 0.85
C LEU A 148 -4.36 -9.80 -0.48
N LEU A 149 -4.19 -10.86 -1.28
CA LEU A 149 -4.92 -11.04 -2.53
C LEU A 149 -6.44 -11.12 -2.32
N VAL A 150 -6.88 -11.79 -1.24
CA VAL A 150 -8.30 -11.83 -0.88
C VAL A 150 -8.83 -10.44 -0.52
N LEU A 151 -8.05 -9.63 0.23
CA LEU A 151 -8.42 -8.25 0.55
C LEU A 151 -8.52 -7.38 -0.71
N TYR A 152 -7.58 -7.50 -1.66
CA TYR A 152 -7.64 -6.81 -2.94
C TYR A 152 -8.88 -7.19 -3.76
N ALA A 153 -9.17 -8.48 -3.88
CA ALA A 153 -10.37 -8.93 -4.58
C ALA A 153 -11.65 -8.46 -3.90
N ALA A 154 -11.72 -8.50 -2.56
CA ALA A 154 -12.85 -8.00 -1.80
C ALA A 154 -13.07 -6.50 -2.01
N ALA A 155 -12.01 -5.69 -2.03
CA ALA A 155 -12.10 -4.25 -2.27
C ALA A 155 -12.61 -3.91 -3.68
N ILE A 156 -12.25 -4.71 -4.69
CA ILE A 156 -12.78 -4.59 -6.05
C ILE A 156 -14.26 -5.01 -6.10
N MET A 157 -14.60 -6.18 -5.53
CA MET A 157 -15.96 -6.71 -5.54
C MET A 157 -16.97 -5.80 -4.84
N ASN A 158 -16.55 -5.22 -3.71
CA ASN A 158 -17.39 -4.35 -2.88
C ASN A 158 -17.40 -2.90 -3.36
N GLU A 159 -16.78 -2.59 -4.51
CA GLU A 159 -16.67 -1.24 -5.07
C GLU A 159 -16.05 -0.22 -4.08
N THR A 160 -15.23 -0.72 -3.15
CA THR A 160 -14.42 0.11 -2.23
C THR A 160 -13.45 0.95 -3.04
N VAL A 161 -12.83 0.34 -4.04
CA VAL A 161 -12.01 1.01 -5.06
C VAL A 161 -12.62 0.75 -6.44
N VAL A 162 -12.74 1.80 -7.23
CA VAL A 162 -13.20 1.74 -8.63
C VAL A 162 -12.25 2.53 -9.51
N ARG A 163 -12.12 2.14 -10.78
CA ARG A 163 -11.13 2.71 -11.72
C ARG A 163 -11.29 4.22 -11.87
N GLU A 164 -12.51 4.72 -11.87
CA GLU A 164 -12.85 6.13 -12.10
C GLU A 164 -12.50 7.01 -10.89
N ARG A 165 -12.63 6.48 -9.68
CA ARG A 165 -12.42 7.22 -8.42
C ARG A 165 -11.01 7.06 -7.88
N ASN A 166 -10.50 5.82 -7.89
CA ASN A 166 -9.25 5.44 -7.25
C ASN A 166 -8.35 4.69 -8.26
N PRO A 167 -7.94 5.34 -9.37
CA PRO A 167 -7.28 4.65 -10.48
C PRO A 167 -6.02 3.91 -10.06
N LEU A 168 -5.16 4.50 -9.22
CA LEU A 168 -3.94 3.83 -8.75
C LEU A 168 -4.26 2.61 -7.86
N MET A 169 -5.15 2.78 -6.88
CA MET A 169 -5.48 1.71 -5.93
C MET A 169 -6.18 0.54 -6.64
N PHE A 170 -7.13 0.85 -7.54
CA PHE A 170 -7.78 -0.15 -8.38
C PHE A 170 -6.75 -0.92 -9.21
N LYS A 171 -5.80 -0.20 -9.85
CA LYS A 171 -4.75 -0.83 -10.65
C LYS A 171 -3.86 -1.75 -9.83
N ILE A 172 -3.41 -1.33 -8.65
CA ILE A 172 -2.61 -2.17 -7.74
C ILE A 172 -3.35 -3.48 -7.42
N ALA A 173 -4.61 -3.38 -6.99
CA ALA A 173 -5.41 -4.55 -6.62
C ALA A 173 -5.65 -5.46 -7.83
N ALA A 174 -6.05 -4.89 -8.97
CA ALA A 174 -6.38 -5.63 -10.18
C ALA A 174 -5.15 -6.32 -10.79
N GLU A 175 -4.00 -5.64 -10.84
CA GLU A 175 -2.76 -6.23 -11.35
C GLU A 175 -2.25 -7.34 -10.44
N ALA A 176 -2.25 -7.15 -9.12
CA ALA A 176 -1.81 -8.19 -8.18
C ALA A 176 -2.66 -9.46 -8.31
N VAL A 177 -3.99 -9.31 -8.32
CA VAL A 177 -4.92 -10.44 -8.49
C VAL A 177 -4.79 -11.06 -9.87
N GLY A 178 -4.77 -10.25 -10.93
CA GLY A 178 -4.66 -10.72 -12.31
C GLY A 178 -3.38 -11.49 -12.57
N GLN A 179 -2.24 -10.97 -12.13
CA GLN A 179 -0.96 -11.64 -12.28
C GLN A 179 -0.89 -12.96 -11.51
N PHE A 180 -1.47 -13.04 -10.31
CA PHE A 180 -1.56 -14.30 -9.56
C PHE A 180 -2.40 -15.33 -10.31
N VAL A 181 -3.58 -14.94 -10.77
CA VAL A 181 -4.46 -15.81 -11.57
C VAL A 181 -3.76 -16.30 -12.82
N ASP A 182 -3.07 -15.41 -13.55
CA ASP A 182 -2.38 -15.76 -14.79
C ASP A 182 -1.22 -16.73 -14.58
N ARG A 183 -0.50 -16.63 -13.45
CA ARG A 183 0.56 -17.59 -13.09
C ARG A 183 0.01 -18.98 -12.80
N HIS A 184 -1.18 -19.05 -12.19
CA HIS A 184 -1.75 -20.30 -11.69
C HIS A 184 -2.85 -20.90 -12.57
N LYS A 185 -3.28 -20.26 -13.65
CA LYS A 185 -4.37 -20.76 -14.53
C LYS A 185 -4.10 -22.12 -15.19
N ASN A 186 -2.83 -22.43 -15.44
CA ASN A 186 -2.39 -23.67 -16.12
C ASN A 186 -1.56 -24.58 -15.20
N ALA A 187 -1.45 -24.23 -13.91
CA ALA A 187 -0.67 -25.04 -12.97
C ALA A 187 -1.42 -26.35 -12.62
N PRO A 188 -0.71 -27.40 -12.19
CA PRO A 188 -1.34 -28.60 -11.65
C PRO A 188 -2.28 -28.23 -10.48
N VAL A 189 -3.35 -29.01 -10.31
CA VAL A 189 -4.31 -28.79 -9.22
C VAL A 189 -3.57 -28.72 -7.89
N SER A 190 -3.62 -27.55 -7.27
CA SER A 190 -2.97 -27.17 -6.03
C SER A 190 -3.81 -26.10 -5.32
N ASP A 191 -3.48 -25.80 -4.06
CA ASP A 191 -4.15 -24.74 -3.29
C ASP A 191 -4.13 -23.39 -4.02
N PHE A 192 -3.04 -23.10 -4.74
CA PHE A 192 -2.90 -21.91 -5.57
C PHE A 192 -3.92 -21.85 -6.72
N THR A 193 -4.14 -22.97 -7.42
CA THR A 193 -5.13 -23.04 -8.51
C THR A 193 -6.57 -22.93 -8.01
N GLN A 194 -6.86 -23.49 -6.83
CA GLN A 194 -8.17 -23.35 -6.19
C GLN A 194 -8.43 -21.89 -5.80
N MET A 195 -7.43 -21.26 -5.17
CA MET A 195 -7.48 -19.84 -4.82
C MET A 195 -7.63 -18.96 -6.06
N ALA A 196 -6.86 -19.18 -7.12
CA ALA A 196 -6.98 -18.44 -8.38
C ALA A 196 -8.40 -18.57 -8.97
N SER A 197 -8.98 -19.76 -8.96
CA SER A 197 -10.36 -20.00 -9.39
C SER A 197 -11.38 -19.23 -8.54
N MET A 198 -11.19 -19.18 -7.21
CA MET A 198 -12.03 -18.38 -6.31
C MET A 198 -11.93 -16.88 -6.61
N LEU A 199 -10.71 -16.35 -6.81
CA LEU A 199 -10.48 -14.94 -7.14
C LEU A 199 -11.09 -14.57 -8.50
N VAL A 200 -10.98 -15.45 -9.50
CA VAL A 200 -11.61 -15.24 -10.82
C VAL A 200 -13.13 -15.16 -10.69
N LYS A 201 -13.75 -16.09 -9.96
CA LYS A 201 -15.21 -16.09 -9.74
C LYS A 201 -15.66 -14.83 -9.00
N ALA A 202 -14.90 -14.43 -7.98
CA ALA A 202 -15.12 -13.21 -7.22
C ALA A 202 -15.13 -11.97 -8.14
N VAL A 203 -14.06 -11.78 -8.92
CA VAL A 203 -13.83 -10.54 -9.68
C VAL A 203 -14.65 -10.47 -10.99
N ARG A 204 -14.85 -11.60 -11.71
CA ARG A 204 -15.60 -11.62 -12.98
C ARG A 204 -17.09 -11.29 -12.83
N SER A 205 -17.64 -11.37 -11.62
CA SER A 205 -19.01 -10.94 -11.35
C SER A 205 -19.21 -9.42 -11.57
N LYS A 206 -18.13 -8.64 -11.67
CA LYS A 206 -18.16 -7.16 -11.63
C LYS A 206 -17.28 -6.44 -12.65
N ILE A 207 -16.27 -7.09 -13.23
CA ILE A 207 -15.45 -6.47 -14.30
C ILE A 207 -15.95 -6.97 -15.66
N PRO A 208 -16.67 -6.15 -16.46
CA PRO A 208 -16.86 -6.46 -17.87
C PRO A 208 -15.47 -6.41 -18.53
N ILE A 209 -15.06 -7.54 -19.12
CA ILE A 209 -13.88 -7.63 -19.98
C ILE A 209 -14.18 -6.88 -21.27
#